data_AF-A0A0B3VU51-F1
#
_entry.id   AF-A0A0B3VU51-F1
#
_cell.length_a   1.000
_cell.length_b   1.000
_cell.length_c   1.000
_cell.angle_alpha   90.00
_cell.angle_beta   90.00
_cell.angle_gamma   90.00
#
_symmetry.space_group_name_H-M   'P 1'
#
loop_
_entity.id
_entity.type
_entity.pdbx_description
1 polymer ?
#
loop_
_entity_poly.entity_id
_entity_poly.type
_entity_poly.pdbx_seq_one_letter_code
_entity_poly.pdbx_strand_id
1 'polypeptide(L)'
;MHINVSEDFKIANNKITKNYESRITIGDTILTNEDVINISFNSMLKNDNAFSVGNCISTTCTLTFITPNSIIDTSKQVKIEFGLLLENGLYEYVPYGVFNIANESETDTTTTFTMYDNIVKLDIPYIDEDNLTTYDKLLRIQNQTGVEIHEDVFELIATNSKQIKIDGYSCREVLGLMASLVLGDVSCTRDGQITIKTFRKDDTPNYKHTFTIDDYLNLSYEKDIFKIKTLRVIWKDSDSMEFNIHDTGKVLEINNPLFSQKMYENGNAYWGDDMLIYAPYLEFKGYSMNFGGNILADLGDDVLITNKKGDSFNSYIHNMNINYNGTFNMIIGASGETDTTNSTTAKTEEESEIERTNLEIDKISENIEKLKGHKKVNNINNDNHSYMVMGDLLICWGKASFTGMTANTRYTQTITYPKKFAFNPFVVTSDNTSYANQVFSCASTTSTTCEIGILVSSTSTGNKSIFWLAIGNKHSSV
;
A
#
# COMPACT_ATOMS: atom_id res chain seq x y z
N MET A 1 -16.50 -16.12 -4.33
CA MET A 1 -15.50 -17.13 -3.93
C MET A 1 -15.90 -17.74 -2.60
N HIS A 2 -16.02 -19.07 -2.52
CA HIS A 2 -16.34 -19.77 -1.27
C HIS A 2 -15.06 -20.44 -0.77
N ILE A 3 -14.68 -20.17 0.48
CA ILE A 3 -13.53 -20.82 1.11
C ILE A 3 -13.94 -22.25 1.43
N ASN A 4 -13.20 -23.22 0.90
CA ASN A 4 -13.44 -24.60 1.21
C ASN A 4 -12.84 -24.92 2.58
N VAL A 5 -13.70 -25.22 3.53
CA VAL A 5 -13.33 -25.59 4.91
C VAL A 5 -13.95 -26.93 5.28
N SER A 6 -13.37 -27.63 6.24
CA SER A 6 -13.91 -28.89 6.74
C SER A 6 -15.29 -28.71 7.39
N GLU A 7 -16.03 -29.81 7.51
CA GLU A 7 -17.30 -29.77 8.24
C GLU A 7 -17.08 -29.49 9.74
N ASP A 8 -15.99 -30.01 10.31
CA ASP A 8 -15.59 -29.74 11.70
C ASP A 8 -15.33 -28.25 11.92
N PHE A 9 -14.75 -27.56 10.93
CA PHE A 9 -14.57 -26.11 10.98
C PHE A 9 -15.90 -25.39 11.04
N LYS A 10 -16.87 -25.75 10.19
CA LYS A 10 -18.20 -25.12 10.19
C LYS A 10 -18.90 -25.30 11.54
N ILE A 11 -18.80 -26.50 12.11
CA ILE A 11 -19.32 -26.82 13.44
C ILE A 11 -18.63 -25.94 14.50
N ALA A 12 -17.30 -25.84 14.47
CA ALA A 12 -16.54 -25.01 15.41
C ALA A 12 -16.87 -23.51 15.26
N ASN A 13 -17.06 -23.02 14.04
CA ASN A 13 -17.33 -21.61 13.75
C ASN A 13 -18.72 -21.18 14.22
N ASN A 14 -19.65 -22.12 14.39
CA ASN A 14 -21.00 -21.88 14.93
C ASN A 14 -21.06 -21.93 16.46
N LYS A 15 -19.96 -22.22 17.16
CA LYS A 15 -19.92 -22.21 18.63
C LYS A 15 -19.88 -20.80 19.18
N ILE A 16 -20.48 -20.58 20.34
CA ILE A 16 -20.43 -19.30 21.06
C ILE A 16 -18.99 -18.95 21.46
N THR A 17 -18.25 -19.95 21.96
CA THR A 17 -16.84 -19.78 22.33
C THR A 17 -15.97 -20.41 21.25
N LYS A 18 -15.07 -19.59 20.70
CA LYS A 18 -14.18 -19.93 19.59
C LYS A 18 -12.75 -19.63 20.02
N ASN A 19 -11.84 -20.56 19.80
CA ASN A 19 -10.41 -20.36 20.06
C ASN A 19 -9.72 -20.13 18.73
N TYR A 20 -9.16 -18.94 18.57
CA TYR A 20 -8.52 -18.52 17.34
C TYR A 20 -7.00 -18.54 17.48
N GLU A 21 -6.34 -18.70 16.35
CA GLU A 21 -4.90 -18.56 16.20
C GLU A 21 -4.61 -17.61 15.03
N SER A 22 -3.47 -16.94 15.06
CA SER A 22 -3.01 -16.13 13.92
C SER A 22 -1.68 -16.66 13.40
N ARG A 23 -1.51 -16.60 12.07
CA ARG A 23 -0.25 -16.89 11.41
C ARG A 23 0.02 -15.83 10.36
N ILE A 24 1.07 -15.05 10.58
CA ILE A 24 1.47 -13.98 9.68
C ILE A 24 2.83 -14.35 9.10
N THR A 25 2.92 -14.41 7.77
CA THR A 25 4.15 -14.74 7.06
C THR A 25 4.69 -13.51 6.33
N ILE A 26 5.96 -13.16 6.58
CA ILE A 26 6.67 -12.04 5.97
C ILE A 26 8.06 -12.51 5.52
N GLY A 27 8.19 -12.88 4.24
CA GLY A 27 9.40 -13.55 3.76
C GLY A 27 9.61 -14.87 4.51
N ASP A 28 10.74 -14.98 5.21
CA ASP A 28 11.07 -16.15 6.03
C ASP A 28 10.60 -16.02 7.50
N THR A 29 10.09 -14.85 7.90
CA THR A 29 9.60 -14.60 9.25
C THR A 29 8.15 -15.06 9.38
N ILE A 30 7.86 -15.82 10.44
CA ILE A 30 6.50 -16.23 10.80
C ILE A 30 6.19 -15.70 12.19
N LEU A 31 5.10 -14.94 12.31
CA LEU A 31 4.56 -14.46 13.58
C LEU A 31 3.29 -15.26 13.93
N THR A 32 3.16 -15.61 15.19
CA THR A 32 2.02 -16.35 15.76
C THR A 32 1.24 -15.49 16.75
N ASN A 33 0.16 -15.98 17.39
CA ASN A 33 -0.52 -15.19 18.42
C ASN A 33 0.38 -14.69 19.54
N GLU A 34 1.43 -15.44 19.90
CA GLU A 34 2.31 -15.03 20.98
C GLU A 34 3.09 -13.75 20.64
N ASP A 35 3.31 -13.52 19.34
CA ASP A 35 4.00 -12.35 18.82
C ASP A 35 3.04 -11.20 18.51
N VAL A 36 1.79 -11.50 18.15
CA VAL A 36 0.79 -10.54 17.67
C VAL A 36 0.07 -9.85 18.82
N ILE A 37 0.09 -8.51 18.81
CA ILE A 37 -0.63 -7.69 19.78
C ILE A 37 -2.01 -7.32 19.23
N ASN A 38 -2.07 -6.88 17.98
CA ASN A 38 -3.32 -6.50 17.33
C ASN A 38 -3.23 -6.60 15.82
N ILE A 39 -4.32 -7.02 15.19
CA ILE A 39 -4.53 -6.91 13.74
C ILE A 39 -5.86 -6.20 13.52
N SER A 40 -5.85 -5.07 12.82
CA SER A 40 -7.08 -4.37 12.46
C SER A 40 -7.25 -4.28 10.95
N PHE A 41 -8.45 -4.54 10.46
CA PHE A 41 -8.81 -4.38 9.06
C PHE A 41 -9.89 -3.32 8.91
N ASN A 42 -9.77 -2.48 7.90
CA ASN A 42 -10.81 -1.57 7.43
C ASN A 42 -11.01 -1.83 5.94
N SER A 43 -12.18 -2.38 5.61
CA SER A 43 -12.50 -2.88 4.27
C SER A 43 -13.86 -2.34 3.84
N MET A 44 -13.96 -1.84 2.62
CA MET A 44 -15.19 -1.27 2.07
C MET A 44 -15.30 -1.61 0.58
N LEU A 45 -16.52 -1.91 0.12
CA LEU A 45 -16.87 -1.95 -1.31
C LEU A 45 -17.42 -0.62 -1.80
N LYS A 46 -17.99 0.21 -0.91
CA LYS A 46 -18.69 1.44 -1.25
C LYS A 46 -18.25 2.57 -0.34
N ASN A 47 -18.22 3.79 -0.86
CA ASN A 47 -17.93 4.97 -0.06
C ASN A 47 -19.14 5.33 0.83
N ASP A 48 -18.87 5.88 2.03
CA ASP A 48 -19.87 6.08 3.08
C ASP A 48 -20.99 7.09 2.76
N ASN A 49 -20.87 7.85 1.68
CA ASN A 49 -21.70 9.05 1.42
C ASN A 49 -22.88 8.84 0.46
N ALA A 50 -22.95 7.73 -0.29
CA ALA A 50 -24.05 7.41 -1.21
C ALA A 50 -23.87 6.00 -1.76
N PHE A 51 -24.96 5.36 -2.19
CA PHE A 51 -24.84 4.09 -2.91
C PHE A 51 -24.20 4.36 -4.30
N SER A 52 -23.09 3.70 -4.58
CA SER A 52 -22.41 3.72 -5.87
C SER A 52 -22.00 2.30 -6.27
N VAL A 53 -21.60 2.12 -7.53
CA VAL A 53 -21.01 0.88 -8.07
C VAL A 53 -19.68 1.21 -8.76
N GLY A 54 -18.95 0.22 -9.24
CA GLY A 54 -17.66 0.43 -9.91
C GLY A 54 -16.58 0.99 -8.99
N ASN A 55 -16.74 0.86 -7.68
CA ASN A 55 -15.72 1.27 -6.73
C ASN A 55 -14.55 0.27 -6.74
N CYS A 56 -13.36 0.76 -6.40
CA CYS A 56 -12.15 -0.04 -6.31
C CYS A 56 -11.31 0.45 -5.12
N ILE A 57 -11.75 0.08 -3.92
CA ILE A 57 -11.22 0.58 -2.64
C ILE A 57 -10.28 -0.47 -2.06
N SER A 58 -9.08 -0.04 -1.66
CA SER A 58 -8.10 -0.92 -1.02
C SER A 58 -8.48 -1.17 0.44
N THR A 59 -8.42 -2.44 0.85
CA THR A 59 -8.49 -2.81 2.27
C THR A 59 -7.22 -2.37 2.98
N THR A 60 -7.39 -1.65 4.09
CA THR A 60 -6.27 -1.28 4.96
C THR A 60 -6.16 -2.30 6.09
N CYS A 61 -4.95 -2.77 6.35
CA CYS A 61 -4.62 -3.57 7.51
C CYS A 61 -3.57 -2.84 8.36
N THR A 62 -3.73 -2.88 9.67
CA THR A 62 -2.71 -2.44 10.63
C THR A 62 -2.35 -3.62 11.51
N LEU A 63 -1.09 -4.04 11.45
CA LEU A 63 -0.54 -5.15 12.21
C LEU A 63 0.43 -4.60 13.26
N THR A 64 0.18 -4.90 14.53
CA THR A 64 1.08 -4.57 15.65
C THR A 64 1.52 -5.85 16.33
N PHE A 65 2.83 -6.01 16.50
CA PHE A 65 3.45 -7.22 17.05
C PHE A 65 4.71 -6.86 17.85
N ILE A 66 5.18 -7.81 18.66
CA ILE A 66 6.41 -7.68 19.44
C ILE A 66 7.59 -7.62 18.46
N THR A 67 8.46 -6.62 18.61
CA THR A 67 9.62 -6.45 17.71
C THR A 67 10.53 -7.69 17.79
N PRO A 68 10.73 -8.44 16.69
CA PRO A 68 11.60 -9.60 16.70
C PRO A 68 13.07 -9.18 16.70
N ASN A 69 13.94 -10.07 17.19
CA ASN A 69 15.39 -9.85 17.17
C ASN A 69 15.99 -9.91 15.75
N SER A 70 15.24 -10.39 14.76
CA SER A 70 15.64 -10.50 13.36
C SER A 70 15.12 -9.35 12.53
N ILE A 71 15.92 -8.89 11.56
CA ILE A 71 15.48 -7.88 10.58
C ILE A 71 14.35 -8.46 9.73
N ILE A 72 13.25 -7.72 9.61
CA ILE A 72 12.15 -8.05 8.70
C ILE A 72 12.41 -7.40 7.34
N ASP A 73 12.33 -8.17 6.27
CA ASP A 73 12.38 -7.64 4.92
C ASP A 73 11.03 -7.01 4.54
N THR A 74 10.93 -5.69 4.70
CA THR A 74 9.70 -4.93 4.46
C THR A 74 9.35 -4.77 2.97
N SER A 75 10.21 -5.25 2.07
CA SER A 75 9.88 -5.36 0.64
C SER A 75 8.97 -6.56 0.33
N LYS A 76 8.82 -7.50 1.26
CA LYS A 76 7.98 -8.69 1.10
C LYS A 76 6.53 -8.40 1.43
N GLN A 77 5.64 -9.10 0.73
CA GLN A 77 4.22 -9.09 1.07
C GLN A 77 3.99 -9.83 2.39
N VAL A 78 3.00 -9.34 3.14
CA VAL A 78 2.54 -9.94 4.38
C VAL A 78 1.32 -10.80 4.06
N LYS A 79 1.39 -12.09 4.36
CA LYS A 79 0.27 -13.02 4.25
C LYS A 79 -0.33 -13.23 5.63
N ILE A 80 -1.63 -13.04 5.77
CA ILE A 80 -2.34 -13.23 7.04
C ILE A 80 -3.27 -14.43 6.92
N GLU A 81 -3.20 -15.33 7.90
CA GLU A 81 -4.08 -16.48 8.04
C GLU A 81 -4.62 -16.53 9.46
N PHE A 82 -5.87 -17.00 9.60
CA PHE A 82 -6.47 -17.26 10.91
C PHE A 82 -6.81 -18.72 11.06
N GLY A 83 -6.42 -19.29 12.20
CA GLY A 83 -6.74 -20.65 12.62
C GLY A 83 -7.97 -20.68 13.51
N LEU A 84 -8.80 -21.72 13.36
CA LEU A 84 -9.86 -22.06 14.30
C LEU A 84 -9.59 -23.44 14.91
N LEU A 85 -9.66 -23.53 16.23
CA LEU A 85 -9.47 -24.79 16.95
C LEU A 85 -10.65 -25.73 16.72
N LEU A 86 -10.36 -26.92 16.20
CA LEU A 86 -11.33 -27.99 15.98
C LEU A 86 -11.48 -28.89 17.21
N GLU A 87 -12.48 -29.77 17.21
CA GLU A 87 -12.72 -30.70 18.33
C GLU A 87 -11.60 -31.72 18.53
N ASN A 88 -10.86 -32.04 17.45
CA ASN A 88 -9.69 -32.92 17.51
C ASN A 88 -8.45 -32.26 18.13
N GLY A 89 -8.54 -30.98 18.53
CA GLY A 89 -7.45 -30.21 19.14
C GLY A 89 -6.45 -29.59 18.16
N LEU A 90 -6.70 -29.67 16.85
CA LEU A 90 -5.88 -29.05 15.81
C LEU A 90 -6.52 -27.75 15.31
N TYR A 91 -5.67 -26.83 14.83
CA TYR A 91 -6.12 -25.62 14.15
C TYR A 91 -6.24 -25.87 12.64
N GLU A 92 -7.39 -25.53 12.07
CA GLU A 92 -7.55 -25.38 10.63
C GLU A 92 -7.45 -23.90 10.26
N TYR A 93 -6.53 -23.58 9.36
CA TYR A 93 -6.21 -22.21 8.95
C TYR A 93 -6.93 -21.84 7.67
N VAL A 94 -7.44 -20.61 7.62
CA VAL A 94 -7.97 -19.99 6.41
C VAL A 94 -7.14 -18.74 6.07
N PRO A 95 -6.85 -18.49 4.78
CA PRO A 95 -6.25 -17.23 4.37
C PRO A 95 -7.19 -16.06 4.67
N TYR A 96 -6.61 -14.89 4.93
CA TYR A 96 -7.34 -13.67 5.24
C TYR A 96 -6.79 -12.43 4.50
N GLY A 97 -5.87 -12.62 3.56
CA GLY A 97 -5.39 -11.57 2.68
C GLY A 97 -3.88 -11.56 2.49
N VAL A 98 -3.50 -10.90 1.40
CA VAL A 98 -2.11 -10.61 1.04
C VAL A 98 -1.96 -9.11 0.91
N PHE A 99 -0.98 -8.56 1.60
CA PHE A 99 -0.87 -7.13 1.81
C PHE A 99 0.55 -6.62 1.62
N ASN A 100 0.66 -5.33 1.30
CA ASN A 100 1.88 -4.62 0.97
C ASN A 100 2.14 -3.57 2.05
N ILE A 101 3.33 -3.59 2.67
CA ILE A 101 3.71 -2.65 3.71
C ILE A 101 3.88 -1.26 3.07
N ALA A 102 3.13 -0.28 3.58
CA ALA A 102 3.23 1.11 3.12
C ALA A 102 3.99 1.98 4.13
N ASN A 103 3.73 1.78 5.43
CA ASN A 103 4.41 2.48 6.50
C ASN A 103 4.81 1.51 7.61
N GLU A 104 5.94 1.78 8.25
CA GLU A 104 6.35 1.12 9.48
C GLU A 104 6.61 2.15 10.57
N SER A 105 6.34 1.75 11.81
CA SER A 105 6.79 2.46 13.00
C SER A 105 7.24 1.44 14.04
N GLU A 106 8.40 1.68 14.64
CA GLU A 106 9.00 0.80 15.63
C GLU A 106 9.22 1.56 16.95
N THR A 107 9.00 0.85 18.06
CA THR A 107 9.41 1.22 19.41
C THR A 107 10.35 0.16 19.97
N ASP A 108 10.95 0.40 21.14
CA ASP A 108 11.85 -0.56 21.81
C ASP A 108 11.23 -1.95 22.03
N THR A 109 9.90 -2.10 21.98
CA THR A 109 9.22 -3.38 22.22
C THR A 109 8.23 -3.82 21.13
N THR A 110 7.74 -2.90 20.29
CA THR A 110 6.68 -3.21 19.32
C THR A 110 6.96 -2.63 17.95
N THR A 111 6.59 -3.36 16.92
CA THR A 111 6.58 -2.91 15.53
C THR A 111 5.13 -2.82 15.06
N THR A 112 4.80 -1.76 14.32
CA THR A 112 3.49 -1.57 13.69
C THR A 112 3.68 -1.34 12.19
N PHE A 113 2.98 -2.14 11.39
CA PHE A 113 2.86 -1.95 9.95
C PHE A 113 1.48 -1.44 9.59
N THR A 114 1.42 -0.40 8.76
CA THR A 114 0.22 -0.03 8.00
C THR A 114 0.40 -0.48 6.56
N MET A 115 -0.56 -1.23 6.07
CA MET A 115 -0.42 -2.07 4.89
C MET A 115 -1.73 -2.14 4.13
N TYR A 116 -1.65 -2.33 2.81
CA TYR A 116 -2.80 -2.34 1.91
C TYR A 116 -2.81 -3.60 1.04
N ASP A 117 -4.00 -4.07 0.69
CA ASP A 117 -4.14 -5.19 -0.23
C ASP A 117 -3.56 -4.87 -1.63
N ASN A 118 -3.59 -5.84 -2.55
CA ASN A 118 -2.98 -5.67 -3.86
C ASN A 118 -3.66 -4.62 -4.75
N ILE A 119 -4.83 -4.10 -4.37
CA ILE A 119 -5.46 -3.01 -5.11
C ILE A 119 -4.56 -1.75 -5.09
N VAL A 120 -3.74 -1.55 -4.06
CA VAL A 120 -2.77 -0.42 -4.00
C VAL A 120 -1.78 -0.40 -5.17
N LYS A 121 -1.52 -1.55 -5.80
CA LYS A 121 -0.62 -1.64 -6.96
C LYS A 121 -1.26 -1.21 -8.27
N LEU A 122 -2.57 -1.00 -8.28
CA LEU A 122 -3.33 -0.60 -9.46
C LEU A 122 -3.27 0.91 -9.73
N ASP A 123 -2.65 1.70 -8.84
CA ASP A 123 -2.45 3.15 -8.95
C ASP A 123 -1.32 3.52 -9.93
N ILE A 124 -1.32 2.86 -11.09
CA ILE A 124 -0.44 3.16 -12.22
C ILE A 124 -1.28 3.54 -13.44
N PRO A 125 -0.76 4.42 -14.32
CA PRO A 125 -1.41 4.74 -15.59
C PRO A 125 -1.80 3.50 -16.38
N TYR A 126 -3.05 3.45 -16.82
CA TYR A 126 -3.47 2.47 -17.82
C TYR A 126 -3.05 2.97 -19.20
N ILE A 127 -2.51 2.05 -20.02
CA ILE A 127 -2.11 2.34 -21.40
C ILE A 127 -2.85 1.36 -22.31
N ASP A 128 -3.83 1.88 -23.05
CA ASP A 128 -4.59 1.10 -24.03
C ASP A 128 -3.83 1.05 -25.37
N GLU A 129 -3.70 -0.14 -25.94
CA GLU A 129 -3.15 -0.32 -27.29
C GLU A 129 -4.30 -0.55 -28.27
N ASP A 130 -4.57 0.46 -29.12
CA ASP A 130 -5.55 0.44 -30.23
C ASP A 130 -6.84 -0.38 -29.98
N ASN A 131 -7.68 0.12 -29.06
CA ASN A 131 -9.02 -0.41 -28.76
C ASN A 131 -9.02 -1.88 -28.31
N LEU A 132 -8.34 -2.23 -27.22
CA LEU A 132 -8.40 -3.61 -26.70
C LEU A 132 -9.83 -4.07 -26.34
N THR A 133 -10.12 -5.37 -26.45
CA THR A 133 -11.31 -5.97 -25.83
C THR A 133 -11.20 -5.92 -24.31
N THR A 134 -12.27 -6.02 -23.52
CA THR A 134 -12.07 -6.02 -22.06
C THR A 134 -11.30 -7.21 -21.55
N TYR A 135 -11.42 -8.37 -22.19
CA TYR A 135 -10.58 -9.52 -21.85
C TYR A 135 -9.10 -9.14 -21.97
N ASP A 136 -8.72 -8.51 -23.09
CA ASP A 136 -7.37 -8.04 -23.32
C ASP A 136 -6.99 -6.87 -22.39
N LYS A 137 -7.94 -6.02 -22.00
CA LYS A 137 -7.73 -4.97 -20.99
C LYS A 137 -7.42 -5.57 -19.61
N LEU A 138 -8.15 -6.61 -19.19
CA LEU A 138 -7.86 -7.33 -17.93
C LEU A 138 -6.45 -7.94 -17.99
N LEU A 139 -6.11 -8.65 -19.07
CA LEU A 139 -4.76 -9.21 -19.24
C LEU A 139 -3.68 -8.12 -19.26
N ARG A 140 -3.94 -6.99 -19.90
CA ARG A 140 -3.04 -5.82 -19.91
C ARG A 140 -2.81 -5.30 -18.50
N ILE A 141 -3.87 -5.10 -17.72
CA ILE A 141 -3.80 -4.62 -16.33
C ILE A 141 -2.99 -5.60 -15.49
N GLN A 142 -3.24 -6.89 -15.62
CA GLN A 142 -2.47 -7.94 -14.94
C GLN A 142 -0.98 -7.87 -15.30
N ASN A 143 -0.64 -7.73 -16.58
CA ASN A 143 0.74 -7.65 -17.04
C ASN A 143 1.45 -6.35 -16.61
N GLN A 144 0.74 -5.21 -16.58
CA GLN A 144 1.30 -3.92 -16.18
C GLN A 144 1.53 -3.81 -14.67
N THR A 145 0.59 -4.31 -13.88
CA THR A 145 0.59 -4.18 -12.41
C THR A 145 1.30 -5.33 -11.71
N GLY A 146 1.41 -6.48 -12.38
CA GLY A 146 1.85 -7.73 -11.77
C GLY A 146 0.86 -8.31 -10.75
N VAL A 147 -0.38 -7.80 -10.71
CA VAL A 147 -1.45 -8.32 -9.85
C VAL A 147 -2.34 -9.25 -10.66
N GLU A 148 -2.49 -10.48 -10.18
CA GLU A 148 -3.34 -11.47 -10.82
C GLU A 148 -4.83 -11.11 -10.70
N ILE A 149 -5.58 -11.33 -11.77
CA ILE A 149 -7.04 -11.17 -11.82
C ILE A 149 -7.65 -12.56 -11.75
N HIS A 150 -8.57 -12.75 -10.82
CA HIS A 150 -9.22 -14.04 -10.60
C HIS A 150 -10.10 -14.42 -11.81
N GLU A 151 -10.22 -15.72 -12.08
CA GLU A 151 -10.91 -16.26 -13.27
C GLU A 151 -12.39 -15.82 -13.37
N ASP A 152 -13.06 -15.63 -12.22
CA ASP A 152 -14.46 -15.18 -12.17
C ASP A 152 -14.68 -13.81 -12.81
N VAL A 153 -13.68 -12.92 -12.77
CA VAL A 153 -13.75 -11.60 -13.41
C VAL A 153 -13.80 -11.73 -14.93
N PHE A 154 -13.02 -12.67 -15.47
CA PHE A 154 -13.04 -12.94 -16.91
C PHE A 154 -14.38 -13.54 -17.31
N GLU A 155 -14.92 -14.50 -16.56
CA GLU A 155 -16.25 -15.06 -16.85
C GLU A 155 -17.35 -13.98 -16.78
N LEU A 156 -17.22 -13.03 -15.85
CA LEU A 156 -18.21 -11.99 -15.59
C LEU A 156 -18.17 -10.85 -16.63
N ILE A 157 -17.00 -10.44 -17.12
CA ILE A 157 -16.84 -9.25 -17.98
C ILE A 157 -16.40 -9.58 -19.41
N ALA A 158 -15.79 -10.74 -19.67
CA ALA A 158 -15.17 -11.04 -20.96
C ALA A 158 -16.11 -11.60 -22.04
N THR A 159 -17.38 -11.87 -21.71
CA THR A 159 -18.40 -12.25 -22.70
C THR A 159 -18.69 -11.12 -23.69
N ASN A 160 -18.37 -9.91 -23.28
CA ASN A 160 -18.49 -8.70 -24.03
C ASN A 160 -17.18 -8.53 -24.84
N SER A 161 -17.26 -8.42 -26.17
CA SER A 161 -16.09 -8.53 -27.09
C SER A 161 -15.81 -7.25 -27.91
N LYS A 162 -16.31 -6.09 -27.48
CA LYS A 162 -16.04 -4.82 -28.16
C LYS A 162 -14.74 -4.20 -27.71
N GLN A 163 -14.18 -3.53 -28.70
CA GLN A 163 -12.95 -2.78 -28.69
C GLN A 163 -13.32 -1.31 -28.45
N ILE A 164 -13.08 -0.82 -27.23
CA ILE A 164 -13.31 0.58 -26.85
C ILE A 164 -12.00 1.14 -26.34
N LYS A 165 -11.51 2.22 -26.93
CA LYS A 165 -10.34 2.93 -26.43
C LYS A 165 -10.67 3.63 -25.11
N ILE A 166 -9.81 3.45 -24.11
CA ILE A 166 -9.87 4.19 -22.86
C ILE A 166 -8.49 4.72 -22.48
N ASP A 167 -8.33 6.03 -22.53
CA ASP A 167 -7.09 6.74 -22.19
C ASP A 167 -7.33 7.66 -20.98
N GLY A 168 -6.25 8.10 -20.32
CA GLY A 168 -6.28 9.06 -19.21
C GLY A 168 -6.66 8.49 -17.83
N TYR A 169 -6.97 7.20 -17.74
CA TYR A 169 -7.30 6.50 -16.48
C TYR A 169 -6.10 5.71 -15.91
N SER A 170 -6.16 5.36 -14.63
CA SER A 170 -5.31 4.36 -13.97
C SER A 170 -5.86 2.96 -14.15
N CYS A 171 -5.04 1.93 -13.92
CA CYS A 171 -5.51 0.54 -13.95
C CYS A 171 -6.65 0.31 -12.93
N ARG A 172 -6.57 0.97 -11.76
CA ARG A 172 -7.61 0.95 -10.72
C ARG A 172 -8.95 1.48 -11.25
N GLU A 173 -8.92 2.65 -11.89
CA GLU A 173 -10.13 3.27 -12.43
C GLU A 173 -10.73 2.45 -13.57
N VAL A 174 -9.90 1.92 -14.48
CA VAL A 174 -10.38 1.05 -15.58
C VAL A 174 -11.06 -0.20 -15.03
N LEU A 175 -10.51 -0.84 -14.00
CA LEU A 175 -11.18 -1.96 -13.32
C LEU A 175 -12.51 -1.56 -12.68
N GLY A 176 -12.57 -0.39 -12.04
CA GLY A 176 -13.83 0.15 -11.50
C GLY A 176 -14.90 0.37 -12.58
N LEU A 177 -14.51 0.97 -13.71
CA LEU A 177 -15.38 1.13 -14.86
C LEU A 177 -15.88 -0.22 -15.38
N MET A 178 -15.01 -1.22 -15.48
CA MET A 178 -15.38 -2.56 -15.91
C MET A 178 -16.33 -3.24 -14.93
N ALA A 179 -16.13 -3.08 -13.62
CA ALA A 179 -17.02 -3.62 -12.58
C ALA A 179 -18.41 -2.97 -12.62
N SER A 180 -18.51 -1.68 -12.94
CA SER A 180 -19.81 -1.01 -13.05
C SER A 180 -20.70 -1.56 -14.17
N LEU A 181 -20.12 -2.22 -15.19
CA LEU A 181 -20.88 -2.87 -16.28
C LEU A 181 -21.79 -4.01 -15.79
N VAL A 182 -21.55 -4.51 -14.58
CA VAL A 182 -22.28 -5.62 -13.94
C VAL A 182 -22.86 -5.22 -12.58
N LEU A 183 -23.08 -3.92 -12.35
CA LEU A 183 -23.41 -3.35 -11.02
C LEU A 183 -22.49 -3.84 -9.89
N GLY A 184 -21.23 -4.15 -10.20
CA GLY A 184 -20.29 -4.70 -9.25
C GLY A 184 -19.31 -3.68 -8.70
N ASP A 185 -18.56 -4.08 -7.67
CA ASP A 185 -17.40 -3.37 -7.14
C ASP A 185 -16.18 -4.30 -7.13
N VAL A 186 -15.01 -3.71 -7.34
CA VAL A 186 -13.74 -4.42 -7.33
C VAL A 186 -13.32 -4.68 -5.88
N SER A 187 -12.88 -5.90 -5.59
CA SER A 187 -12.27 -6.25 -4.31
C SER A 187 -11.07 -7.17 -4.49
N CYS A 188 -10.29 -7.36 -3.43
CA CYS A 188 -9.16 -8.28 -3.42
C CYS A 188 -9.57 -9.59 -2.75
N THR A 189 -9.26 -10.72 -3.37
CA THR A 189 -9.44 -12.05 -2.77
C THR A 189 -8.45 -12.23 -1.62
N ARG A 190 -8.72 -13.21 -0.75
CA ARG A 190 -7.85 -13.58 0.36
C ARG A 190 -6.46 -14.07 -0.08
N ASP A 191 -6.34 -14.52 -1.33
CA ASP A 191 -5.07 -14.93 -1.95
C ASP A 191 -4.35 -13.79 -2.69
N GLY A 192 -4.92 -12.58 -2.69
CA GLY A 192 -4.30 -11.39 -3.28
C GLY A 192 -4.64 -11.15 -4.76
N GLN A 193 -5.67 -11.79 -5.30
CA GLN A 193 -6.10 -11.59 -6.69
C GLN A 193 -7.22 -10.55 -6.76
N ILE A 194 -7.38 -9.87 -7.89
CA ILE A 194 -8.50 -8.96 -8.12
C ILE A 194 -9.75 -9.77 -8.48
N THR A 195 -10.87 -9.51 -7.81
CA THR A 195 -12.20 -10.06 -8.09
C THR A 195 -13.25 -8.96 -8.13
N ILE A 196 -14.47 -9.29 -8.54
CA ILE A 196 -15.60 -8.36 -8.56
C ILE A 196 -16.76 -8.96 -7.78
N LYS A 197 -17.32 -8.16 -6.87
CA LYS A 197 -18.49 -8.51 -6.08
C LYS A 197 -19.71 -7.88 -6.74
N THR A 198 -20.67 -8.72 -7.13
CA THR A 198 -21.96 -8.29 -7.69
C THR A 198 -23.10 -8.68 -6.76
N PHE A 199 -24.30 -8.23 -7.11
CA PHE A 199 -25.53 -8.58 -6.40
C PHE A 199 -26.15 -9.89 -6.92
N ARG A 200 -27.27 -10.26 -6.32
CA ARG A 200 -28.11 -11.36 -6.82
C ARG A 200 -28.63 -11.03 -8.23
N LYS A 201 -28.90 -12.08 -8.99
CA LYS A 201 -29.42 -12.03 -10.36
C LYS A 201 -30.76 -12.74 -10.54
N ASP A 202 -31.33 -13.23 -9.44
CA ASP A 202 -32.62 -13.89 -9.37
C ASP A 202 -33.19 -13.79 -7.95
N ASP A 203 -34.47 -14.16 -7.79
CA ASP A 203 -35.20 -14.08 -6.53
C ASP A 203 -34.79 -15.14 -5.49
N THR A 204 -33.91 -16.09 -5.84
CA THR A 204 -33.52 -17.19 -4.95
C THR A 204 -32.48 -16.69 -3.95
N PRO A 205 -32.84 -16.50 -2.66
CA PRO A 205 -31.88 -16.02 -1.69
C PRO A 205 -30.89 -17.14 -1.38
N ASN A 206 -29.60 -16.89 -1.60
CA ASN A 206 -28.52 -17.81 -1.24
C ASN A 206 -27.62 -17.20 -0.18
N TYR A 207 -28.22 -16.82 0.96
CA TYR A 207 -27.55 -16.14 2.06
C TYR A 207 -26.27 -16.89 2.47
N LYS A 208 -25.12 -16.25 2.27
CA LYS A 208 -23.83 -16.77 2.75
C LYS A 208 -23.80 -16.87 4.26
N HIS A 209 -24.40 -15.91 4.96
CA HIS A 209 -24.46 -15.92 6.42
C HIS A 209 -25.85 -15.57 6.92
N THR A 210 -26.26 -16.22 8.00
CA THR A 210 -27.50 -15.89 8.72
C THR A 210 -27.13 -15.53 10.15
N PHE A 211 -27.65 -14.40 10.63
CA PHE A 211 -27.42 -13.87 11.96
C PHE A 211 -28.74 -13.80 12.73
N THR A 212 -28.74 -14.41 13.90
CA THR A 212 -29.83 -14.42 14.85
C THR A 212 -29.50 -13.54 16.07
N ILE A 213 -30.45 -13.42 16.99
CA ILE A 213 -30.33 -12.56 18.17
C ILE A 213 -29.11 -12.91 19.03
N ASP A 214 -28.70 -14.17 19.04
CA ASP A 214 -27.58 -14.67 19.86
C ASP A 214 -26.21 -14.43 19.20
N ASP A 215 -26.18 -14.07 17.90
CA ASP A 215 -24.94 -13.95 17.14
C ASP A 215 -24.27 -12.57 17.33
N TYR A 216 -25.03 -11.52 17.63
CA TYR A 216 -24.54 -10.14 17.66
C TYR A 216 -24.68 -9.46 19.02
N LEU A 217 -23.76 -8.52 19.29
CA LEU A 217 -23.79 -7.66 20.48
C LEU A 217 -24.75 -6.49 20.27
N ASN A 218 -24.58 -5.78 19.16
CA ASN A 218 -25.37 -4.60 18.79
C ASN A 218 -25.79 -4.67 17.32
N LEU A 219 -26.99 -4.17 17.04
CA LEU A 219 -27.55 -4.05 15.69
C LEU A 219 -28.33 -2.74 15.57
N SER A 220 -27.96 -1.90 14.60
CA SER A 220 -28.77 -0.79 14.11
C SER A 220 -29.11 -1.02 12.64
N TYR A 221 -30.25 -0.48 12.19
CA TYR A 221 -30.69 -0.62 10.82
C TYR A 221 -31.50 0.60 10.37
N GLU A 222 -31.37 0.91 9.09
CA GLU A 222 -32.11 1.95 8.38
C GLU A 222 -33.62 1.64 8.43
N LYS A 223 -34.47 2.67 8.32
CA LYS A 223 -35.90 2.43 8.41
C LYS A 223 -36.41 1.84 7.09
N ASP A 224 -35.98 2.44 6.00
CA ASP A 224 -36.46 2.14 4.67
C ASP A 224 -35.60 1.07 4.01
N ILE A 225 -36.15 0.45 2.95
CA ILE A 225 -35.44 -0.52 2.14
C ILE A 225 -34.83 0.22 0.96
N PHE A 226 -33.55 0.01 0.73
CA PHE A 226 -32.88 0.46 -0.48
C PHE A 226 -33.33 -0.40 -1.66
N LYS A 227 -33.72 0.27 -2.75
CA LYS A 227 -33.92 -0.33 -4.06
C LYS A 227 -33.79 0.70 -5.18
N ILE A 228 -33.49 0.24 -6.38
CA ILE A 228 -33.32 1.11 -7.56
C ILE A 228 -34.67 1.31 -8.24
N LYS A 229 -35.15 2.55 -8.30
CA LYS A 229 -36.29 2.93 -9.15
C LYS A 229 -35.86 3.04 -10.61
N THR A 230 -34.81 3.81 -10.84
CA THR A 230 -34.35 4.18 -12.18
C THR A 230 -32.84 4.03 -12.23
N LEU A 231 -32.36 3.34 -13.25
CA LEU A 231 -30.94 3.29 -13.59
C LEU A 231 -30.70 4.26 -14.74
N ARG A 232 -29.83 5.25 -14.54
CA ARG A 232 -29.45 6.23 -15.55
C ARG A 232 -27.99 6.01 -15.96
N VAL A 233 -27.73 5.80 -17.23
CA VAL A 233 -26.38 5.54 -17.75
C VAL A 233 -25.95 6.71 -18.63
N ILE A 234 -24.74 7.21 -18.41
CA ILE A 234 -24.10 8.31 -19.13
C ILE A 234 -22.80 7.79 -19.74
N TRP A 235 -22.50 8.15 -20.98
CA TRP A 235 -21.28 7.73 -21.69
C TRP A 235 -20.69 8.85 -22.55
N LYS A 236 -19.50 8.60 -23.13
CA LYS A 236 -18.58 9.63 -23.66
C LYS A 236 -19.16 10.55 -24.75
N ASP A 237 -20.31 10.22 -25.37
CA ASP A 237 -20.81 10.92 -26.56
C ASP A 237 -22.35 11.03 -26.69
N SER A 238 -23.14 10.92 -25.61
CA SER A 238 -24.61 10.99 -25.70
C SER A 238 -25.27 11.57 -24.44
N ASP A 239 -26.52 12.02 -24.62
CA ASP A 239 -27.47 12.15 -23.53
C ASP A 239 -27.66 10.80 -22.81
N SER A 240 -28.06 10.88 -21.54
CA SER A 240 -28.25 9.71 -20.68
C SER A 240 -29.34 8.77 -21.21
N MET A 241 -29.21 7.48 -20.89
CA MET A 241 -30.27 6.49 -21.06
C MET A 241 -30.85 6.11 -19.70
N GLU A 242 -32.17 6.06 -19.60
CA GLU A 242 -32.87 5.70 -18.36
C GLU A 242 -33.62 4.38 -18.51
N PHE A 243 -33.44 3.51 -17.53
CA PHE A 243 -34.15 2.25 -17.39
C PHE A 243 -34.98 2.29 -16.12
N ASN A 244 -36.29 2.09 -16.25
CA ASN A 244 -37.18 1.95 -15.09
C ASN A 244 -37.11 0.51 -14.59
N ILE A 245 -36.68 0.35 -13.35
CA ILE A 245 -36.47 -0.94 -12.69
C ILE A 245 -37.64 -1.24 -11.75
N HIS A 246 -37.99 -0.28 -10.88
CA HIS A 246 -39.11 -0.38 -9.95
C HIS A 246 -39.95 0.91 -9.94
N ASP A 247 -41.19 0.85 -9.41
CA ASP A 247 -42.08 2.02 -9.32
C ASP A 247 -41.59 3.06 -8.29
N THR A 248 -40.92 2.58 -7.24
CA THR A 248 -40.39 3.39 -6.13
C THR A 248 -38.95 2.99 -5.83
N GLY A 249 -38.19 3.89 -5.20
CA GLY A 249 -36.77 3.70 -4.92
C GLY A 249 -35.93 4.88 -5.37
N LYS A 250 -34.62 4.65 -5.46
CA LYS A 250 -33.62 5.67 -5.78
C LYS A 250 -33.29 5.70 -7.27
N VAL A 251 -32.83 6.84 -7.75
CA VAL A 251 -32.16 6.93 -9.06
C VAL A 251 -30.69 6.61 -8.84
N LEU A 252 -30.17 5.61 -9.54
CA LEU A 252 -28.74 5.32 -9.61
C LEU A 252 -28.20 5.84 -10.94
N GLU A 253 -27.28 6.79 -10.89
CA GLU A 253 -26.59 7.30 -12.08
C GLU A 253 -25.22 6.62 -12.23
N ILE A 254 -24.91 6.11 -13.41
CA ILE A 254 -23.62 5.50 -13.77
C ILE A 254 -23.04 6.29 -14.93
N ASN A 255 -21.95 7.00 -14.68
CA ASN A 255 -21.14 7.60 -15.74
C ASN A 255 -19.99 6.64 -16.07
N ASN A 256 -19.99 6.06 -17.25
CA ASN A 256 -18.94 5.13 -17.67
C ASN A 256 -18.70 5.22 -19.19
N PRO A 257 -17.48 5.62 -19.62
CA PRO A 257 -17.15 5.77 -21.04
C PRO A 257 -17.05 4.44 -21.81
N LEU A 258 -17.06 3.30 -21.11
CA LEU A 258 -17.10 1.96 -21.73
C LEU A 258 -18.50 1.59 -22.27
N PHE A 259 -19.54 2.38 -21.98
CA PHE A 259 -20.84 2.25 -22.65
C PHE A 259 -20.83 2.93 -24.03
N SER A 260 -21.58 2.41 -25.01
CA SER A 260 -21.74 3.08 -26.32
C SER A 260 -23.14 2.90 -26.95
N GLN A 261 -23.71 3.96 -27.53
CA GLN A 261 -25.08 4.00 -28.08
C GLN A 261 -25.31 3.06 -29.28
N LYS A 262 -24.32 2.85 -30.15
CA LYS A 262 -24.42 1.93 -31.32
C LYS A 262 -24.72 0.47 -30.93
N MET A 263 -24.67 0.18 -29.65
CA MET A 263 -25.13 -1.06 -29.07
C MET A 263 -26.67 -1.13 -29.17
N TYR A 264 -27.42 -0.07 -28.80
CA TYR A 264 -28.90 -0.04 -28.72
C TYR A 264 -29.62 -0.25 -30.04
N GLU A 265 -29.07 0.31 -31.12
CA GLU A 265 -29.75 0.34 -32.41
C GLU A 265 -29.56 -0.95 -33.24
N ASN A 266 -28.63 -1.86 -32.87
CA ASN A 266 -28.22 -2.99 -33.71
C ASN A 266 -28.60 -4.40 -33.20
N GLY A 267 -29.33 -4.53 -32.08
CA GLY A 267 -29.93 -5.80 -31.66
C GLY A 267 -28.97 -6.96 -31.30
N ASN A 268 -27.67 -6.68 -31.11
CA ASN A 268 -26.69 -7.65 -30.61
C ASN A 268 -26.41 -7.37 -29.12
N ALA A 269 -26.45 -8.42 -28.29
CA ALA A 269 -26.28 -8.38 -26.83
C ALA A 269 -25.06 -7.54 -26.37
N TYR A 270 -25.23 -6.81 -25.27
CA TYR A 270 -24.54 -5.55 -24.99
C TYR A 270 -23.55 -5.63 -23.83
N TRP A 271 -22.48 -4.85 -23.96
CA TRP A 271 -21.70 -4.31 -22.85
C TRP A 271 -22.62 -3.49 -21.95
N GLY A 272 -22.88 -4.01 -20.76
CA GLY A 272 -23.63 -3.31 -19.73
C GLY A 272 -25.13 -3.60 -19.69
N ASP A 273 -25.69 -4.45 -20.55
CA ASP A 273 -27.02 -5.03 -20.27
C ASP A 273 -26.97 -5.95 -19.06
N ASP A 274 -25.79 -6.52 -18.76
CA ASP A 274 -25.58 -7.38 -17.61
C ASP A 274 -25.95 -6.66 -16.32
N MET A 275 -25.72 -5.34 -16.22
CA MET A 275 -26.17 -4.52 -15.10
C MET A 275 -27.69 -4.58 -14.88
N LEU A 276 -28.48 -4.71 -15.96
CA LEU A 276 -29.95 -4.85 -15.91
C LEU A 276 -30.39 -6.24 -15.45
N ILE A 277 -29.50 -7.24 -15.49
CA ILE A 277 -29.77 -8.55 -14.89
C ILE A 277 -29.76 -8.43 -13.36
N TYR A 278 -28.86 -7.62 -12.79
CA TYR A 278 -28.71 -7.44 -11.35
C TYR A 278 -29.66 -6.40 -10.76
N ALA A 279 -29.93 -5.31 -11.50
CA ALA A 279 -30.69 -4.16 -10.99
C ALA A 279 -32.06 -4.51 -10.37
N PRO A 280 -32.88 -5.42 -10.94
CA PRO A 280 -34.19 -5.77 -10.39
C PRO A 280 -34.13 -6.50 -9.05
N TYR A 281 -32.99 -7.10 -8.70
CA TYR A 281 -32.80 -7.89 -7.47
C TYR A 281 -31.97 -7.15 -6.42
N LEU A 282 -31.56 -5.91 -6.73
CA LEU A 282 -30.85 -5.05 -5.79
C LEU A 282 -31.84 -4.38 -4.85
N GLU A 283 -32.25 -5.15 -3.84
CA GLU A 283 -33.06 -4.70 -2.73
C GLU A 283 -32.37 -5.12 -1.42
N PHE A 284 -32.13 -4.17 -0.52
CA PHE A 284 -31.53 -4.49 0.78
C PHE A 284 -31.87 -3.46 1.85
N LYS A 285 -31.71 -3.83 3.12
CA LYS A 285 -31.87 -2.92 4.24
C LYS A 285 -30.51 -2.52 4.80
N GLY A 286 -30.22 -1.22 4.88
CA GLY A 286 -28.98 -0.75 5.49
C GLY A 286 -28.91 -1.09 6.98
N TYR A 287 -27.71 -1.39 7.46
CA TYR A 287 -27.47 -1.84 8.84
C TYR A 287 -26.03 -1.63 9.28
N SER A 288 -25.82 -1.66 10.60
CA SER A 288 -24.53 -1.82 11.24
C SER A 288 -24.66 -2.83 12.38
N MET A 289 -23.80 -3.86 12.38
CA MET A 289 -23.81 -4.94 13.35
C MET A 289 -22.42 -5.13 13.95
N ASN A 290 -22.35 -5.16 15.28
CA ASN A 290 -21.16 -5.55 16.03
C ASN A 290 -21.34 -6.98 16.58
N PHE A 291 -20.40 -7.88 16.30
CA PHE A 291 -20.47 -9.26 16.74
C PHE A 291 -19.08 -9.89 17.00
N GLY A 292 -19.07 -11.05 17.67
CA GLY A 292 -17.85 -11.78 18.06
C GLY A 292 -17.06 -12.44 16.92
N GLY A 293 -17.43 -12.13 15.68
CA GLY A 293 -16.73 -12.49 14.47
C GLY A 293 -17.10 -13.84 13.87
N ASN A 294 -16.94 -13.90 12.55
CA ASN A 294 -17.04 -15.08 11.71
C ASN A 294 -15.92 -14.95 10.66
N ILE A 295 -14.89 -15.79 10.76
CA ILE A 295 -13.72 -15.70 9.87
C ILE A 295 -14.01 -16.11 8.43
N LEU A 296 -15.23 -16.56 8.12
CA LEU A 296 -15.71 -16.84 6.76
C LEU A 296 -16.51 -15.69 6.14
N ALA A 297 -16.80 -14.62 6.89
CA ALA A 297 -17.46 -13.44 6.34
C ALA A 297 -16.48 -12.66 5.46
N ASP A 298 -16.94 -12.26 4.27
CA ASP A 298 -16.21 -11.42 3.33
C ASP A 298 -17.08 -10.27 2.81
N LEU A 299 -16.42 -9.23 2.28
CA LEU A 299 -17.09 -8.18 1.52
C LEU A 299 -17.91 -8.77 0.36
N GLY A 300 -19.12 -8.26 0.19
CA GLY A 300 -20.08 -8.64 -0.85
C GLY A 300 -20.94 -9.86 -0.51
N ASP A 301 -20.71 -10.51 0.63
CA ASP A 301 -21.56 -11.62 1.07
C ASP A 301 -22.99 -11.13 1.37
N ASP A 302 -23.98 -11.91 0.95
CA ASP A 302 -25.38 -11.68 1.26
C ASP A 302 -25.74 -12.28 2.63
N VAL A 303 -26.50 -11.51 3.40
CA VAL A 303 -26.80 -11.85 4.79
C VAL A 303 -28.29 -11.79 5.06
N LEU A 304 -28.75 -12.67 5.95
CA LEU A 304 -30.08 -12.63 6.56
C LEU A 304 -29.92 -12.30 8.03
N ILE A 305 -30.59 -11.24 8.50
CA ILE A 305 -30.45 -10.76 9.88
C ILE A 305 -31.81 -10.79 10.56
N THR A 306 -31.93 -11.53 11.66
CA THR A 306 -33.11 -11.54 12.53
C THR A 306 -32.91 -10.61 13.71
N ASN A 307 -33.77 -9.60 13.84
CA ASN A 307 -33.68 -8.61 14.90
C ASN A 307 -34.29 -9.11 16.23
N LYS A 308 -34.15 -8.32 17.30
CA LYS A 308 -34.70 -8.64 18.64
C LYS A 308 -36.24 -8.73 18.72
N LYS A 309 -36.96 -8.25 17.70
CA LYS A 309 -38.42 -8.37 17.58
C LYS A 309 -38.84 -9.67 16.88
N GLY A 310 -37.90 -10.41 16.30
CA GLY A 310 -38.14 -11.61 15.50
C GLY A 310 -38.31 -11.35 14.01
N ASP A 311 -38.25 -10.10 13.55
CA ASP A 311 -38.33 -9.79 12.12
C ASP A 311 -36.99 -10.05 11.45
N SER A 312 -37.01 -10.64 10.25
CA SER A 312 -35.81 -10.87 9.46
C SER A 312 -35.76 -9.99 8.22
N PHE A 313 -34.57 -9.52 7.86
CA PHE A 313 -34.36 -8.73 6.65
C PHE A 313 -33.05 -9.13 5.95
N ASN A 314 -33.03 -8.97 4.62
CA ASN A 314 -31.84 -9.19 3.81
C ASN A 314 -30.94 -7.95 3.79
N SER A 315 -29.63 -8.18 3.82
CA SER A 315 -28.64 -7.17 3.49
C SER A 315 -27.39 -7.77 2.82
N TYR A 316 -26.37 -6.94 2.62
CA TYR A 316 -25.06 -7.30 2.09
C TYR A 316 -23.95 -6.74 2.99
N ILE A 317 -22.77 -7.36 2.99
CA ILE A 317 -21.60 -6.80 3.68
C ILE A 317 -20.87 -5.83 2.74
N HIS A 318 -21.21 -4.55 2.77
CA HIS A 318 -20.51 -3.50 2.00
C HIS A 318 -19.31 -2.92 2.74
N ASN A 319 -19.35 -2.90 4.08
CA ASN A 319 -18.24 -2.47 4.92
C ASN A 319 -17.96 -3.50 6.01
N MET A 320 -16.69 -3.62 6.37
CA MET A 320 -16.20 -4.55 7.37
C MET A 320 -14.99 -3.95 8.09
N ASN A 321 -15.16 -3.69 9.38
CA ASN A 321 -14.09 -3.33 10.30
C ASN A 321 -13.83 -4.49 11.26
N ILE A 322 -12.58 -4.88 11.40
CA ILE A 322 -12.19 -6.00 12.25
C ILE A 322 -11.10 -5.55 13.18
N ASN A 323 -11.19 -5.97 14.44
CA ASN A 323 -10.08 -5.91 15.37
C ASN A 323 -9.84 -7.29 15.97
N TYR A 324 -8.61 -7.78 15.86
CA TYR A 324 -8.17 -9.06 16.38
C TYR A 324 -7.02 -8.88 17.38
N ASN A 325 -7.21 -9.38 18.60
CA ASN A 325 -6.22 -9.37 19.68
C ASN A 325 -6.24 -10.70 20.46
N GLY A 326 -6.33 -11.81 19.72
CA GLY A 326 -6.62 -13.16 20.24
C GLY A 326 -8.10 -13.54 20.15
N THR A 327 -8.98 -12.54 20.06
CA THR A 327 -10.42 -12.70 19.76
C THR A 327 -10.84 -11.69 18.70
N PHE A 328 -11.94 -11.98 17.99
CA PHE A 328 -12.48 -11.05 17.00
C PHE A 328 -13.54 -10.12 17.59
N ASN A 329 -13.39 -8.84 17.30
CA ASN A 329 -14.51 -7.90 17.26
C ASN A 329 -14.71 -7.47 15.80
N MET A 330 -15.89 -7.74 15.25
CA MET A 330 -16.22 -7.38 13.87
C MET A 330 -17.41 -6.42 13.84
N ILE A 331 -17.28 -5.37 13.06
CA ILE A 331 -18.37 -4.46 12.70
C ILE A 331 -18.60 -4.57 11.20
N ILE A 332 -19.76 -5.08 10.81
CA ILE A 332 -20.16 -5.22 9.40
C ILE A 332 -21.39 -4.37 9.13
N GLY A 333 -21.58 -3.96 7.88
CA GLY A 333 -22.74 -3.17 7.53
C GLY A 333 -22.89 -2.89 6.04
N ALA A 334 -23.99 -2.21 5.75
CA ALA A 334 -24.30 -1.61 4.46
C ALA A 334 -25.09 -0.32 4.69
N SER A 335 -24.85 0.69 3.87
CA SER A 335 -25.65 1.92 3.83
C SER A 335 -26.34 2.04 2.48
N GLY A 336 -27.57 2.56 2.50
CA GLY A 336 -28.37 2.87 1.32
C GLY A 336 -29.08 4.23 1.40
N GLU A 337 -29.22 4.78 2.61
CA GLU A 337 -29.89 6.06 2.85
C GLU A 337 -28.92 7.24 2.69
N THR A 338 -29.05 7.96 1.57
CA THR A 338 -28.75 9.40 1.50
C THR A 338 -29.88 10.19 0.87
N ASP A 339 -30.00 11.46 1.27
CA ASP A 339 -30.97 12.44 0.75
C ASP A 339 -30.60 12.99 -0.65
N THR A 340 -29.47 12.57 -1.21
CA THR A 340 -28.94 12.98 -2.52
C THR A 340 -29.17 11.90 -3.58
N THR A 341 -29.07 12.27 -4.85
CA THR A 341 -29.00 11.32 -5.97
C THR A 341 -27.78 10.42 -5.81
N ASN A 342 -28.02 9.11 -5.80
CA ASN A 342 -26.97 8.10 -5.77
C ASN A 342 -26.27 8.09 -7.14
N SER A 343 -24.99 8.41 -7.14
CA SER A 343 -24.21 8.57 -8.37
C SER A 343 -22.89 7.84 -8.26
N THR A 344 -22.54 7.18 -9.35
CA THR A 344 -21.20 6.71 -9.65
C THR A 344 -20.63 7.67 -10.67
N THR A 345 -19.90 8.67 -10.22
CA THR A 345 -19.21 9.58 -11.11
C THR A 345 -17.83 9.00 -11.38
N ALA A 346 -17.67 8.32 -12.53
CA ALA A 346 -16.33 8.18 -13.06
C ALA A 346 -15.77 9.58 -13.27
N LYS A 347 -14.55 9.81 -12.76
CA LYS A 347 -13.81 11.04 -13.06
C LYS A 347 -13.75 11.19 -14.57
N THR A 348 -13.92 12.42 -15.04
CA THR A 348 -13.61 12.74 -16.43
C THR A 348 -12.11 12.47 -16.67
N GLU A 349 -11.75 12.23 -17.93
CA GLU A 349 -10.35 12.03 -18.34
C GLU A 349 -9.45 13.17 -17.80
N GLU A 350 -9.94 14.41 -17.89
CA GLU A 350 -9.27 15.60 -17.37
C GLU A 350 -9.10 15.59 -15.84
N GLU A 351 -10.13 15.19 -15.08
CA GLU A 351 -10.06 15.10 -13.62
C GLU A 351 -9.07 14.03 -13.15
N SER A 352 -9.03 12.88 -13.82
CA SER A 352 -8.07 11.81 -13.54
C SER A 352 -6.63 12.24 -13.85
N GLU A 353 -6.41 12.99 -14.93
CA GLU A 353 -5.08 13.55 -15.26
C GLU A 353 -4.61 14.62 -14.25
N ILE A 354 -5.51 15.49 -13.80
CA ILE A 354 -5.21 16.52 -12.79
C ILE A 354 -4.79 15.87 -11.47
N GLU A 355 -5.54 14.87 -11.00
CA GLU A 355 -5.22 14.18 -9.75
C GLU A 355 -3.89 13.45 -9.83
N ARG A 356 -3.61 12.80 -10.96
CA ARG A 356 -2.31 12.15 -11.19
C ARG A 356 -1.16 13.14 -11.15
N THR A 357 -1.33 14.29 -11.78
CA THR A 357 -0.35 15.38 -11.75
C THR A 357 -0.11 15.85 -10.31
N ASN A 358 -1.16 15.98 -9.51
CA ASN A 358 -1.03 16.34 -8.09
C ASN A 358 -0.30 15.24 -7.28
N LEU A 359 -0.60 13.96 -7.49
CA LEU A 359 0.10 12.85 -6.84
C LEU A 359 1.59 12.80 -7.21
N GLU A 360 1.95 13.10 -8.47
CA GLU A 360 3.36 13.22 -8.89
C GLU A 360 4.05 14.40 -8.20
N ILE A 361 3.38 15.54 -8.08
CA ILE A 361 3.88 16.71 -7.34
C ILE A 361 4.12 16.36 -5.86
N ASP A 362 3.22 15.60 -5.23
CA ASP A 362 3.35 15.17 -3.83
C ASP A 362 4.54 14.22 -3.64
N LYS A 363 4.70 13.22 -4.51
CA LYS A 363 5.87 12.31 -4.51
C LYS A 363 7.17 13.07 -4.70
N ILE A 364 7.19 14.06 -5.60
CA ILE A 364 8.36 14.94 -5.79
C ILE A 364 8.64 15.74 -4.52
N SER A 365 7.61 16.27 -3.88
CA SER A 365 7.73 17.05 -2.65
C SER A 365 8.28 16.21 -1.49
N GLU A 366 7.79 14.98 -1.32
CA GLU A 366 8.29 14.02 -0.34
C GLU A 366 9.76 13.64 -0.59
N ASN A 367 10.12 13.39 -1.86
CA ASN A 367 11.51 13.13 -2.24
C ASN A 367 12.43 14.33 -1.95
N ILE A 368 11.94 15.55 -2.14
CA ILE A 368 12.66 16.77 -1.77
C ILE A 368 12.86 16.86 -0.25
N GLU A 369 11.88 16.48 0.57
CA GLU A 369 12.03 16.44 2.03
C GLU A 369 13.04 15.38 2.48
N LYS A 370 12.98 14.17 1.92
CA LYS A 370 13.97 13.11 2.15
C LYS A 370 15.39 13.59 1.79
N LEU A 371 15.55 14.31 0.69
CA LEU A 371 16.81 14.94 0.29
C LEU A 371 17.27 16.05 1.24
N LYS A 372 16.36 16.84 1.83
CA LYS A 372 16.71 17.83 2.87
C LYS A 372 17.19 17.17 4.17
N GLY A 373 16.73 15.95 4.47
CA GLY A 373 17.20 15.14 5.60
C GLY A 373 18.65 14.67 5.46
N HIS A 374 19.16 14.51 4.24
CA HIS A 374 20.59 14.40 3.97
C HIS A 374 21.24 15.78 4.09
N LYS A 375 21.80 16.08 5.26
CA LYS A 375 22.51 17.33 5.55
C LYS A 375 23.43 17.72 4.38
N LYS A 376 23.21 18.92 3.83
CA LYS A 376 24.13 19.63 2.93
C LYS A 376 25.58 19.35 3.31
N VAL A 377 26.37 18.98 2.31
CA VAL A 377 27.84 19.00 2.37
C VAL A 377 28.25 20.45 2.67
N ASN A 378 28.46 20.77 3.94
CA ASN A 378 29.04 22.04 4.34
C ASN A 378 30.54 21.97 4.08
N ASN A 379 30.95 22.28 2.85
CA ASN A 379 32.34 22.65 2.56
C ASN A 379 32.64 23.96 3.32
N ILE A 380 33.12 23.85 4.55
CA ILE A 380 33.67 25.00 5.28
C ILE A 380 35.14 25.07 4.90
N ASN A 381 35.43 25.86 3.86
CA ASN A 381 36.80 26.20 3.49
C ASN A 381 37.35 27.22 4.49
N ASN A 382 38.50 26.90 5.08
CA ASN A 382 39.39 27.89 5.67
C ASN A 382 40.75 27.69 4.98
N ASP A 383 41.50 28.76 4.72
CA ASP A 383 42.54 28.85 3.67
C ASP A 383 43.66 27.77 3.65
N ASN A 384 43.75 26.88 4.64
CA ASN A 384 44.79 25.86 4.75
C ASN A 384 44.30 24.40 4.91
N HIS A 385 43.00 24.13 5.04
CA HIS A 385 42.45 22.76 5.12
C HIS A 385 40.94 22.67 4.88
N SER A 386 40.48 21.49 4.47
CA SER A 386 39.07 21.13 4.28
C SER A 386 38.75 19.87 5.09
N TYR A 387 37.47 19.67 5.41
CA TYR A 387 37.01 18.45 6.08
C TYR A 387 35.62 18.01 5.64
N MET A 388 35.32 16.73 5.86
CA MET A 388 34.04 16.08 5.55
C MET A 388 33.63 15.17 6.71
N VAL A 389 32.31 15.06 6.94
CA VAL A 389 31.72 14.13 7.90
C VAL A 389 30.78 13.17 7.15
N MET A 390 30.99 11.87 7.29
CA MET A 390 30.16 10.80 6.70
C MET A 390 29.74 9.82 7.80
N GLY A 391 28.51 9.97 8.32
CA GLY A 391 28.08 9.24 9.52
C GLY A 391 28.98 9.58 10.72
N ASP A 392 29.62 8.56 11.30
CA ASP A 392 30.59 8.69 12.40
C ASP A 392 32.01 8.99 11.93
N LEU A 393 32.28 9.00 10.62
CA LEU A 393 33.59 9.27 10.04
C LEU A 393 33.83 10.78 9.90
N LEU A 394 34.98 11.26 10.36
CA LEU A 394 35.52 12.60 10.12
C LEU A 394 36.81 12.48 9.31
N ILE A 395 36.85 13.16 8.16
CA ILE A 395 38.01 13.22 7.27
C ILE A 395 38.46 14.67 7.17
N CYS A 396 39.74 14.96 7.42
CA CYS A 396 40.35 16.28 7.24
C CYS A 396 41.54 16.18 6.29
N TRP A 397 41.70 17.13 5.37
CA TRP A 397 42.84 17.16 4.46
C TRP A 397 43.30 18.58 4.17
N GLY A 398 44.54 18.71 3.72
CA GLY A 398 45.10 20.01 3.39
C GLY A 398 46.45 19.93 2.69
N LYS A 399 47.06 21.11 2.52
CA LYS A 399 48.35 21.27 1.85
C LYS A 399 49.26 22.18 2.67
N ALA A 400 50.46 21.71 2.98
CA ALA A 400 51.55 22.52 3.52
C ALA A 400 52.51 22.90 2.40
N SER A 401 52.93 24.17 2.34
CA SER A 401 53.88 24.66 1.33
C SER A 401 55.11 25.25 1.99
N PHE A 402 56.28 24.81 1.54
CA PHE A 402 57.59 25.22 2.03
C PHE A 402 58.34 25.93 0.91
N THR A 403 58.88 27.10 1.20
CA THR A 403 59.63 27.91 0.23
C THR A 403 61.08 28.08 0.63
N GLY A 404 61.96 28.32 -0.34
CA GLY A 404 63.38 28.59 -0.08
C GLY A 404 64.14 27.44 0.58
N MET A 405 63.79 26.20 0.25
CA MET A 405 64.34 25.04 0.92
C MET A 405 65.76 24.72 0.47
N THR A 406 66.59 24.32 1.44
CA THR A 406 68.00 23.96 1.26
C THR A 406 68.23 22.48 1.55
N ALA A 407 69.25 21.92 0.89
CA ALA A 407 69.65 20.53 1.05
C ALA A 407 69.97 20.17 2.51
N ASN A 408 69.64 18.94 2.93
CA ASN A 408 69.92 18.38 4.25
C ASN A 408 69.30 19.16 5.43
N THR A 409 68.28 19.98 5.18
CA THR A 409 67.59 20.76 6.21
C THR A 409 66.18 20.21 6.44
N ARG A 410 65.77 20.17 7.72
CA ARG A 410 64.42 19.77 8.14
C ARG A 410 63.53 21.00 8.19
N TYR A 411 62.37 20.91 7.55
CA TYR A 411 61.33 21.95 7.58
C TYR A 411 60.05 21.38 8.17
N THR A 412 59.41 22.14 9.07
CA THR A 412 58.16 21.75 9.74
C THR A 412 57.10 22.83 9.62
N GLN A 413 55.84 22.41 9.60
CA GLN A 413 54.67 23.27 9.71
C GLN A 413 53.66 22.62 10.65
N THR A 414 53.14 23.40 11.58
CA THR A 414 52.04 22.97 12.45
C THR A 414 50.73 23.06 11.69
N ILE A 415 49.99 21.95 11.65
CA ILE A 415 48.61 21.91 11.18
C ILE A 415 47.66 21.75 12.37
N THR A 416 46.48 22.35 12.25
CA THR A 416 45.43 22.32 13.28
C THR A 416 44.20 21.61 12.73
N TYR A 417 43.61 20.76 13.56
CA TYR A 417 42.42 20.00 13.30
C TYR A 417 41.21 20.61 14.00
N PRO A 418 39.99 20.42 13.46
CA PRO A 418 38.76 20.81 14.15
C PRO A 418 38.50 19.96 15.41
N LYS A 419 39.04 18.73 15.47
CA LYS A 419 38.95 17.80 16.60
C LYS A 419 40.20 16.95 16.73
N LYS A 420 40.38 16.30 17.89
CA LYS A 420 41.50 15.38 18.13
C LYS A 420 41.32 14.10 17.30
N PHE A 421 42.43 13.57 16.80
CA PHE A 421 42.48 12.32 16.03
C PHE A 421 43.34 11.28 16.74
N ALA A 422 42.95 10.01 16.67
CA ALA A 422 43.68 8.90 17.29
C ALA A 422 44.95 8.49 16.51
N PHE A 423 45.06 8.89 15.24
CA PHE A 423 46.15 8.53 14.35
C PHE A 423 46.88 9.76 13.82
N ASN A 424 48.19 9.59 13.55
CA ASN A 424 48.96 10.57 12.80
C ASN A 424 48.37 10.74 11.40
N PRO A 425 48.37 11.95 10.82
CA PRO A 425 47.93 12.17 9.46
C PRO A 425 48.86 11.44 8.50
N PHE A 426 48.27 10.87 7.45
CA PHE A 426 49.01 10.42 6.28
C PHE A 426 49.59 11.66 5.59
N VAL A 427 50.88 11.62 5.25
CA VAL A 427 51.60 12.73 4.58
C VAL A 427 52.30 12.22 3.33
N VAL A 428 52.19 12.97 2.24
CA VAL A 428 52.79 12.63 0.94
C VAL A 428 53.31 13.90 0.27
N THR A 429 54.46 13.82 -0.40
CA THR A 429 54.98 14.96 -1.18
C THR A 429 54.29 15.08 -2.54
N SER A 430 54.20 16.30 -3.05
CA SER A 430 53.64 16.59 -4.38
C SER A 430 54.59 16.27 -5.54
N ASP A 431 55.87 15.97 -5.27
CA ASP A 431 56.91 15.84 -6.27
C ASP A 431 57.28 14.37 -6.53
N ASN A 432 57.07 13.93 -7.77
CA ASN A 432 57.41 12.59 -8.26
C ASN A 432 58.90 12.48 -8.63
N THR A 433 59.80 13.00 -7.78
CA THR A 433 61.24 13.01 -8.09
C THR A 433 61.91 11.71 -7.66
N SER A 434 62.92 11.28 -8.43
CA SER A 434 63.71 10.06 -8.22
C SER A 434 64.61 10.07 -6.97
N TYR A 435 64.45 11.05 -6.07
CA TYR A 435 65.21 11.21 -4.84
C TYR A 435 64.25 11.21 -3.65
N ALA A 436 64.50 10.34 -2.67
CA ALA A 436 63.62 10.14 -1.53
C ALA A 436 63.70 11.30 -0.53
N ASN A 437 62.88 12.33 -0.70
CA ASN A 437 62.58 13.26 0.39
C ASN A 437 61.79 12.50 1.47
N GLN A 438 62.21 12.59 2.72
CA GLN A 438 61.49 11.93 3.82
C GLN A 438 60.44 12.87 4.36
N VAL A 439 59.17 12.47 4.29
CA VAL A 439 58.06 13.15 4.98
C VAL A 439 57.82 12.51 6.32
N PHE A 440 57.43 13.31 7.30
CA PHE A 440 57.05 12.83 8.61
C PHE A 440 55.85 13.61 9.13
N SER A 441 55.09 12.96 9.99
CA SER A 441 54.06 13.56 10.81
C SER A 441 54.27 13.13 12.26
N CYS A 442 54.10 14.06 13.18
CA CYS A 442 54.15 13.83 14.61
C CYS A 442 52.92 14.48 15.24
N ALA A 443 51.91 13.67 15.57
CA ALA A 443 50.77 14.14 16.36
C ALA A 443 51.00 13.76 17.83
N SER A 444 50.63 14.66 18.73
CA SER A 444 50.37 14.28 20.11
C SER A 444 48.94 13.74 20.19
N THR A 445 48.73 12.60 20.83
CA THR A 445 47.40 12.01 21.05
C THR A 445 46.48 12.91 21.89
N THR A 446 47.01 13.99 22.46
CA THR A 446 46.29 14.91 23.34
C THR A 446 46.00 16.28 22.71
N SER A 447 46.49 16.59 21.49
CA SER A 447 46.33 17.91 20.87
C SER A 447 45.50 17.89 19.59
N THR A 448 44.81 19.00 19.31
CA THR A 448 44.20 19.28 18.00
C THR A 448 45.22 19.78 16.99
N THR A 449 46.52 19.62 17.26
CA THR A 449 47.60 20.06 16.39
C THR A 449 48.56 18.92 16.11
N CYS A 450 49.17 18.93 14.93
CA CYS A 450 50.21 17.99 14.51
C CYS A 450 51.30 18.74 13.76
N GLU A 451 52.56 18.37 13.98
CA GLU A 451 53.64 18.84 13.13
C GLU A 451 53.79 17.90 11.95
N ILE A 452 53.73 18.47 10.75
CA ILE A 452 54.11 17.78 9.52
C ILE A 452 55.36 18.43 8.95
N GLY A 453 56.19 17.66 8.28
CA GLY A 453 57.40 18.21 7.71
C GLY A 453 58.09 17.30 6.72
N ILE A 454 59.14 17.86 6.15
CA ILE A 454 59.93 17.26 5.08
C ILE A 454 61.41 17.44 5.42
N LEU A 455 62.18 16.36 5.25
CA LEU A 455 63.62 16.37 5.22
C LEU A 455 64.06 16.33 3.75
N VAL A 456 64.73 17.40 3.33
CA VAL A 456 65.14 17.60 1.94
C VAL A 456 66.43 16.85 1.65
N SER A 457 66.40 15.98 0.64
CA SER A 457 67.59 15.26 0.17
C SER A 457 68.68 16.21 -0.33
N SER A 458 69.93 15.73 -0.36
CA SER A 458 71.14 16.54 -0.58
C SER A 458 71.22 17.33 -1.90
N THR A 459 70.31 17.09 -2.84
CA THR A 459 70.32 17.67 -4.20
C THR A 459 69.05 18.44 -4.58
N SER A 460 68.01 18.45 -3.74
CA SER A 460 66.69 19.01 -4.09
C SER A 460 66.47 20.41 -3.49
N THR A 461 66.85 21.48 -4.17
CA THR A 461 66.54 22.87 -3.74
C THR A 461 65.29 23.40 -4.44
N GLY A 462 64.41 24.11 -3.72
CA GLY A 462 63.22 24.75 -4.32
C GLY A 462 62.00 24.77 -3.39
N ASN A 463 60.85 25.19 -3.93
CA ASN A 463 59.59 25.15 -3.20
C ASN A 463 58.99 23.72 -3.26
N LYS A 464 58.52 23.20 -2.14
CA LYS A 464 57.86 21.89 -2.07
C LYS A 464 56.53 22.01 -1.35
N SER A 465 55.62 21.08 -1.67
CA SER A 465 54.37 20.95 -0.93
C SER A 465 54.14 19.52 -0.47
N ILE A 466 53.58 19.39 0.73
CA ILE A 466 53.11 18.14 1.32
C ILE A 466 51.59 18.17 1.35
N PHE A 467 50.95 17.12 0.85
CA PHE A 467 49.54 16.86 1.07
C PHE A 467 49.38 15.96 2.29
N TRP A 468 48.35 16.23 3.08
CA TRP A 468 48.06 15.45 4.27
C TRP A 468 46.59 15.10 4.39
N LEU A 469 46.32 13.94 5.00
CA LEU A 469 44.99 13.38 5.23
C LEU A 469 44.91 12.79 6.64
N ALA A 470 43.93 13.21 7.44
CA ALA A 470 43.61 12.66 8.75
C ALA A 470 42.20 12.05 8.71
N ILE A 471 42.05 10.87 9.30
CA ILE A 471 40.79 10.14 9.38
C ILE A 471 40.54 9.79 10.85
N GLY A 472 39.32 10.02 11.34
CA GLY A 472 38.93 9.66 12.69
C GLY A 472 37.43 9.59 12.90
N ASN A 473 37.04 9.38 14.15
CA ASN A 473 35.63 9.31 14.53
C ASN A 473 35.13 10.69 15.01
N LYS A 474 33.99 11.15 14.49
CA LYS A 474 33.32 12.41 14.85
C LYS A 474 33.04 12.54 16.35
N HIS A 475 32.80 11.42 17.01
CA HIS A 475 32.46 11.31 18.43
C HIS A 475 33.68 11.10 19.34
N SER A 476 34.89 11.00 18.78
CA SER A 476 36.10 10.79 19.56
C SER A 476 36.39 11.99 20.47
N SER A 477 36.43 11.74 21.77
CA SER A 477 36.78 12.68 22.84
C SER A 477 38.01 12.19 23.62
N VAL A 478 39.06 11.74 22.92
CA VAL A 478 40.33 11.39 23.58
C VAL A 478 40.97 12.61 24.20
#